data_AF-A0A0F9U4B2-F1
#
_entry.id   AF-A0A0F9U4B2-F1
#
_cell.length_a   1.000
_cell.length_b   1.000
_cell.length_c   1.000
_cell.angle_alpha   90.00
_cell.angle_beta   90.00
_cell.angle_gamma   90.00
#
_symmetry.space_group_name_H-M   'P 1'
#
loop_
_entity.id
_entity.type
_entity.pdbx_description
1 polymer ?
#
loop_
_entity_poly.entity_id
_entity_poly.type
_entity_poly.pdbx_seq_one_letter_code
_entity_poly.pdbx_strand_id
1 'polypeptide(L)' 'MSKRYEKEMTAADLAAVKDEDIDTSDIPELDDAFWSKARLVEPDLTQPVTLRVKKSVLDVYKAQGRATRHA' A
#
# COMPACT_ATOMS: atom_id res chain seq x y z
N MET A 1 4.56 24.52 4.15
CA MET A 1 4.11 23.69 3.01
C MET A 1 4.02 24.58 1.77
N SER A 2 5.09 24.67 0.99
CA SER A 2 5.08 25.40 -0.28
C SER A 2 4.36 24.52 -1.31
N LYS A 3 3.25 25.00 -1.87
CA LYS A 3 2.52 24.25 -2.91
C LYS A 3 3.26 24.37 -4.24
N ARG A 4 4.36 23.62 -4.40
CA ARG A 4 5.14 23.59 -5.66
C ARG A 4 4.37 23.04 -6.85
N TYR A 5 3.36 22.21 -6.59
CA TYR A 5 2.52 21.61 -7.63
C TYR A 5 1.08 22.08 -7.46
N GLU A 6 0.70 23.10 -8.24
CA GLU A 6 -0.68 23.63 -8.30
C GLU A 6 -1.57 22.80 -9.24
N LYS A 7 -0.96 21.98 -10.11
CA LYS A 7 -1.62 21.09 -11.07
C LYS A 7 -0.88 19.75 -11.17
N GLU A 8 -1.60 18.69 -11.51
CA GLU A 8 -1.06 17.37 -11.81
C GLU A 8 -0.10 17.42 -13.02
N MET A 9 1.07 16.78 -12.87
CA MET A 9 2.02 16.59 -13.97
C MET A 9 1.55 15.46 -14.89
N THR A 10 1.88 15.55 -16.18
CA THR A 10 1.65 14.42 -17.10
C THR A 10 2.73 13.35 -16.91
N ALA A 11 2.47 12.13 -17.38
CA ALA A 11 3.44 11.04 -17.29
C ALA A 11 4.77 11.35 -18.01
N ALA A 12 4.72 12.12 -19.10
CA ALA A 12 5.92 12.55 -19.82
C ALA A 12 6.73 13.57 -19.02
N ASP A 13 6.04 14.49 -18.33
CA ASP A 13 6.69 15.48 -17.47
C ASP A 13 7.39 14.79 -16.29
N LEU A 14 6.73 13.82 -15.65
CA LEU A 14 7.30 13.04 -14.54
C LEU A 14 8.54 12.25 -14.96
N ALA A 15 8.51 11.61 -16.14
CA ALA A 15 9.63 10.83 -16.65
C ALA A 15 10.87 11.69 -17.02
N ALA A 16 10.69 13.00 -17.19
CA ALA A 16 11.77 13.94 -17.48
C ALA A 16 12.41 14.54 -16.21
N VAL A 17 11.78 14.38 -15.04
CA VAL A 17 12.33 14.81 -13.76
C VAL A 17 13.52 13.92 -13.39
N LYS A 18 14.64 14.53 -13.00
CA LYS A 18 15.80 13.80 -12.48
C LYS A 18 15.58 13.49 -11.00
N ASP A 19 16.14 12.37 -10.53
CA ASP A 19 16.02 11.94 -9.13
C ASP A 19 16.45 13.02 -8.13
N GLU A 20 17.51 13.78 -8.44
CA GLU A 20 18.05 14.87 -7.61
C GLU A 20 17.09 16.06 -7.47
N ASP A 21 16.18 16.23 -8.43
CA ASP A 21 15.19 17.32 -8.46
C ASP A 21 13.87 16.91 -7.78
N ILE A 22 13.74 15.65 -7.32
CA ILE A 22 12.56 15.16 -6.58
C ILE A 22 12.54 15.81 -5.20
N ASP A 23 11.49 16.58 -4.94
CA ASP A 23 11.26 17.19 -3.63
C ASP A 23 10.73 16.15 -2.64
N THR A 24 11.54 15.84 -1.62
CA THR A 24 11.19 14.93 -0.53
C THR A 24 10.96 15.66 0.80
N SER A 25 10.91 17.00 0.79
CA SER A 25 10.84 17.82 2.02
C SER A 25 9.53 17.67 2.81
N ASP A 26 8.51 17.07 2.20
CA ASP A 26 7.22 16.75 2.83
C ASP A 26 7.19 15.36 3.49
N ILE A 27 8.19 14.51 3.21
CA ILE A 27 8.32 13.17 3.77
C ILE A 27 9.28 13.23 4.97
N PRO A 28 8.93 12.63 6.12
CA PRO A 28 9.84 12.56 7.26
C PRO A 28 11.04 11.63 6.98
N GLU A 29 12.19 11.94 7.58
CA GLU A 29 13.38 11.09 7.54
C GLU A 29 13.14 9.73 8.21
N LEU A 30 13.70 8.67 7.62
CA LEU A 30 13.58 7.28 8.09
C LEU A 30 14.85 6.83 8.83
N ASP A 31 15.30 7.65 9.78
CA ASP A 31 16.54 7.46 10.54
C ASP A 31 16.35 6.62 11.82
N ASP A 32 17.42 6.48 12.62
CA ASP A 32 17.39 5.73 13.89
C ASP A 32 16.33 6.26 14.86
N ALA A 33 16.04 7.57 14.85
CA ALA A 33 15.03 8.16 15.72
C ALA A 33 13.62 7.77 15.27
N PHE A 34 13.37 7.68 13.96
CA PHE A 34 12.15 7.10 13.40
C PHE A 34 12.01 5.63 13.81
N TRP A 35 13.02 4.80 13.53
CA TRP A 35 12.94 3.36 13.77
C TRP A 35 12.87 2.99 15.26
N SER A 36 13.47 3.79 16.15
CA SER A 36 13.37 3.58 17.61
C SER A 36 11.94 3.66 18.15
N LYS A 37 11.05 4.36 17.43
CA LYS A 37 9.63 4.54 17.79
C LYS A 37 8.69 3.81 16.84
N ALA A 38 9.21 3.26 15.75
CA ALA A 38 8.42 2.55 14.77
C ALA A 38 7.71 1.36 15.43
N ARG A 39 6.42 1.19 15.12
CA ARG A 39 5.64 0.05 15.55
C ARG A 39 5.32 -0.78 14.34
N LEU A 40 5.66 -2.07 14.39
CA LEU A 40 5.17 -3.02 13.40
C LEU A 40 3.65 -3.12 13.58
N VAL A 41 2.91 -2.63 12.59
CA VAL A 41 1.46 -2.83 12.52
C VAL A 41 1.24 -3.99 11.57
N GLU A 42 1.05 -5.17 12.14
CA GLU A 42 0.50 -6.27 11.36
C GLU A 42 -0.96 -5.93 11.07
N PRO A 43 -1.43 -6.05 9.81
CA PRO A 43 -2.85 -5.92 9.53
C PRO A 43 -3.59 -6.94 10.40
N ASP A 44 -4.69 -6.53 11.03
CA ASP A 44 -5.52 -7.46 11.81
C ASP A 44 -6.08 -8.52 10.84
N LEU A 45 -5.39 -9.66 10.79
CA LEU A 45 -5.56 -10.69 9.78
C LEU A 45 -6.91 -11.36 9.99
N THR A 46 -7.71 -11.36 8.92
CA THR A 46 -8.91 -12.17 8.66
C THR A 46 -9.73 -12.53 9.90
N GLN A 47 -10.82 -11.79 10.12
CA GLN A 47 -11.82 -12.16 11.12
C GLN A 47 -12.53 -13.47 10.73
N PRO A 48 -12.57 -14.50 11.61
CA PRO A 48 -13.32 -15.71 11.35
C PRO A 48 -14.82 -15.40 11.40
N VAL A 49 -15.53 -15.63 10.30
CA VAL A 49 -16.98 -15.47 10.21
C VAL A 49 -17.66 -16.78 9.85
N THR A 50 -18.84 -17.04 10.41
CA THR A 50 -19.71 -18.14 9.98
C THR A 50 -20.84 -17.59 9.12
N LEU A 51 -20.86 -17.95 7.83
CA LEU A 51 -21.89 -17.51 6.88
C LEU A 51 -22.46 -18.72 6.13
N ARG A 52 -23.79 -18.74 5.92
CA ARG A 52 -24.41 -19.65 4.97
C ARG A 52 -24.40 -19.04 3.57
N VAL A 53 -23.83 -19.77 2.63
CA VAL A 53 -23.80 -19.40 1.20
C VAL A 53 -24.30 -20.56 0.36
N LYS A 54 -24.75 -20.27 -0.87
CA LYS A 54 -25.08 -21.33 -1.85
C LYS A 54 -23.80 -22.05 -2.27
N LYS A 55 -23.90 -23.36 -2.50
CA LYS A 55 -22.78 -24.19 -2.97
C LYS A 55 -22.12 -23.65 -4.24
N SER A 56 -22.92 -23.18 -5.20
CA SER A 56 -22.42 -22.60 -6.45
C SER A 56 -21.54 -21.36 -6.26
N VAL A 57 -21.83 -20.55 -5.24
CA VAL A 57 -21.00 -19.39 -4.90
C VAL A 57 -19.66 -19.88 -4.36
N LEU A 58 -19.68 -20.81 -3.40
CA LEU A 58 -18.47 -21.39 -2.82
C LEU A 58 -17.53 -22.01 -3.87
N ASP A 59 -18.07 -22.70 -4.86
CA ASP A 59 -17.29 -23.37 -5.91
C ASP A 59 -16.54 -22.37 -6.81
N VAL A 60 -17.12 -21.20 -7.10
CA VAL A 60 -16.47 -20.11 -7.85
C VAL A 60 -15.28 -19.54 -7.07
N TYR A 61 -15.45 -19.26 -5.78
CA TYR A 61 -14.38 -18.71 -4.95
C TYR A 61 -13.22 -19.70 -4.78
N LYS A 62 -13.49 -21.01 -4.71
CA LYS A 62 -12.45 -22.05 -4.69
C LYS A 62 -11.65 -22.14 -5.99
N ALA A 63 -12.29 -21.94 -7.13
CA ALA A 63 -11.63 -21.97 -8.43
C ALA A 63 -10.69 -20.76 -8.66
N GLN A 64 -10.96 -19.64 -7.99
CA GLN A 64 -10.18 -18.40 -8.10
C GLN A 64 -9.07 -18.26 -7.04
N GLY A 65 -9.13 -19.01 -5.94
CA GLY A 65 -8.20 -18.88 -4.82
C GLY A 65 -6.84 -19.54 -5.08
N ARG A 66 -5.81 -18.74 -5.41
CA ARG A 66 -4.41 -19.11 -5.09
C ARG A 66 -4.26 -19.08 -3.58
N ALA A 67 -3.80 -20.18 -2.98
CA ALA A 67 -3.45 -20.22 -1.57
C ALA A 67 -2.22 -19.34 -1.32
N THR A 68 -2.40 -18.11 -0.84
CA THR A 68 -1.33 -17.39 -0.15
C THR A 68 -1.22 -17.96 1.26
N ARG A 69 -0.41 -19.01 1.40
CA ARG A 69 0.18 -19.36 2.69
C ARG A 69 1.14 -18.23 3.05
N HIS A 70 0.72 -17.35 3.96
CA HIS A 70 1.65 -16.55 4.74
C HIS A 70 2.16 -17.46 5.87
N ALA A 71 3.47 -17.69 5.88
CA ALA A 71 4.22 -18.34 6.95
C ALA A 71 5.16 -17.29 7.55
#